data_AF-A0A924M9R2-F1
#
_entry.id   AF-A0A924M9R2-F1
#
_cell.length_a   1.000
_cell.length_b   1.000
_cell.length_c   1.000
_cell.angle_alpha   90.00
_cell.angle_beta   90.00
_cell.angle_gamma   90.00
#
_symmetry.space_group_name_H-M   'P 1'
#
loop_
_entity.id
_entity.type
_entity.pdbx_description
1 polymer ?
#
loop_
_entity_poly.entity_id
_entity_poly.type
_entity_poly.pdbx_seq_one_letter_code
_entity_poly.pdbx_strand_id
1 'polypeptide(L)'
;MLVFATGSTTIFAQTKDTSTTKKDSLRFPINDRRGDRFTYQNRNPFDIADTGFIKQKIEYDPKTNSYFIVEKIGNTVYRKPTSLTFEQYYALQNKLNEDAYFKERANALTLLNQKKQRPKLTVYNSLFDRIFGAKDDGKLDTSTTKPGKKNNALNIDIKP
;
A
#
# COMPACT_ATOMS: atom_id res chain seq x y z
N MET A 1 -53.84 46.00 53.60
CA MET A 1 -54.03 44.55 53.41
C MET A 1 -53.72 44.25 51.95
N LEU A 2 -52.59 43.58 51.67
CA LEU A 2 -52.13 43.28 50.31
C LEU A 2 -51.98 41.75 50.22
N VAL A 3 -52.76 41.11 49.37
CA VAL A 3 -52.79 39.65 49.19
C VAL A 3 -51.95 39.31 47.96
N PHE A 4 -50.85 38.59 48.14
CA PHE A 4 -50.07 38.03 47.04
C PHE A 4 -50.51 36.58 46.79
N ALA A 5 -50.99 36.31 45.58
CA ALA A 5 -51.29 34.97 45.09
C ALA A 5 -50.00 34.29 44.62
N THR A 6 -49.67 33.13 45.21
CA THR A 6 -48.56 32.28 44.78
C THR A 6 -49.07 31.23 43.79
N GLY A 7 -48.68 31.35 42.52
CA GLY A 7 -48.92 30.32 41.51
C GLY A 7 -47.87 29.21 41.60
N SER A 8 -48.31 27.96 41.73
CA SER A 8 -47.46 26.77 41.66
C SER A 8 -47.29 26.35 40.20
N THR A 9 -46.08 26.43 39.66
CA THR A 9 -45.75 25.90 38.33
C THR A 9 -45.25 24.46 38.47
N THR A 10 -45.97 23.50 37.89
CA THR A 10 -45.53 22.11 37.77
C THR A 10 -44.44 21.98 36.68
N ILE A 11 -43.24 21.58 37.08
CA ILE A 11 -42.14 21.26 36.17
C ILE A 11 -42.27 19.78 35.78
N PHE A 12 -42.51 19.49 34.50
CA PHE A 12 -42.44 18.13 33.98
C PHE A 12 -40.97 17.70 33.85
N ALA A 13 -40.54 16.75 34.67
CA ALA A 13 -39.24 16.12 34.54
C ALA A 13 -39.25 15.11 33.38
N GLN A 14 -38.35 15.27 32.42
CA GLN A 14 -38.15 14.32 31.33
C GLN A 14 -37.58 13.01 31.90
N THR A 15 -38.38 11.94 31.89
CA THR A 15 -37.92 10.59 32.20
C THR A 15 -36.88 10.17 31.16
N LYS A 16 -35.68 9.85 31.62
CA LYS A 16 -34.60 9.32 30.78
C LYS A 16 -35.01 7.93 30.31
N ASP A 17 -35.36 7.81 29.02
CA ASP A 17 -35.67 6.52 28.42
C ASP A 17 -34.48 5.57 28.60
N THR A 18 -34.66 4.55 29.43
CA THR A 18 -33.69 3.45 29.56
C THR A 18 -33.98 2.46 28.44
N SER A 19 -33.72 2.88 27.20
CA SER A 19 -33.34 1.91 26.19
C SER A 19 -31.89 1.56 26.50
N THR A 20 -31.69 0.40 27.13
CA THR A 20 -30.37 -0.21 27.23
C THR A 20 -29.85 -0.35 25.80
N THR A 21 -28.93 0.54 25.44
CA THR A 21 -28.25 0.51 24.14
C THR A 21 -27.49 -0.81 24.13
N LYS A 22 -28.07 -1.85 23.53
CA LYS A 22 -27.30 -3.03 23.13
C LYS A 22 -26.10 -2.46 22.39
N LYS A 23 -24.89 -2.77 22.86
CA LYS A 23 -23.69 -2.52 22.07
C LYS A 23 -23.84 -3.35 20.82
N ASP A 24 -24.37 -2.73 19.77
CA ASP A 24 -24.30 -3.24 18.41
C ASP A 24 -22.86 -3.07 17.95
N SER A 25 -21.98 -3.89 18.55
CA SER A 25 -20.58 -3.94 18.21
C SER A 25 -20.41 -5.15 17.33
N LEU A 26 -20.37 -4.90 16.01
CA LEU A 26 -19.87 -5.88 15.05
C LEU A 26 -18.54 -6.45 15.57
N ARG A 27 -18.32 -7.76 15.38
CA ARG A 27 -17.05 -8.42 15.72
C ARG A 27 -15.85 -7.70 15.10
N PHE A 28 -16.05 -7.07 13.94
CA PHE A 28 -15.12 -6.18 13.27
C PHE A 28 -15.81 -4.82 13.05
N PRO A 29 -15.63 -3.83 13.93
CA PRO A 29 -16.26 -2.53 13.77
C PRO A 29 -15.66 -1.79 12.58
N ILE A 30 -16.53 -1.25 11.73
CA ILE A 30 -16.13 -0.36 10.64
C ILE A 30 -15.93 1.03 11.25
N ASN A 31 -14.76 1.62 11.03
CA ASN A 31 -14.43 2.95 11.52
C ASN A 31 -14.37 3.92 10.34
N ASP A 32 -15.16 4.98 10.39
CA ASP A 32 -15.07 6.05 9.40
C ASP A 32 -13.88 6.97 9.70
N ARG A 33 -13.23 7.46 8.64
CA ARG A 33 -12.13 8.42 8.73
C ARG A 33 -12.70 9.81 9.01
N ARG A 34 -12.17 10.48 10.05
CA ARG A 34 -12.68 11.78 10.53
C ARG A 34 -11.96 13.02 9.96
N GLY A 35 -10.78 12.87 9.37
CA GLY A 35 -10.00 13.96 8.76
C GLY A 35 -9.54 13.60 7.35
N ASP A 36 -8.50 14.24 6.81
CA ASP A 36 -7.95 13.91 5.48
C ASP A 36 -7.12 12.61 5.50
N ARG A 37 -6.83 12.09 4.31
CA ARG A 37 -6.07 10.84 4.12
C ARG A 37 -4.61 10.92 4.55
N PHE A 38 -3.97 12.09 4.51
CA PHE A 38 -2.55 12.25 4.81
C PHE A 38 -2.29 12.31 6.31
N THR A 39 -3.17 12.97 7.05
CA THR A 39 -3.11 13.06 8.51
C THR A 39 -3.70 11.83 9.19
N TYR A 40 -4.84 11.34 8.68
CA TYR A 40 -5.57 10.19 9.23
C TYR A 40 -5.46 8.98 8.30
N GLN A 41 -4.26 8.41 8.24
CA GLN A 41 -4.00 7.20 7.47
C GLN A 41 -4.68 6.00 8.11
N ASN A 42 -5.61 5.37 7.39
CA ASN A 42 -6.15 4.08 7.76
C ASN A 42 -5.33 2.97 7.07
N ARG A 43 -4.79 2.02 7.86
CA ARG A 43 -4.00 0.87 7.38
C ARG A 43 -4.78 -0.45 7.43
N ASN A 44 -6.11 -0.39 7.33
CA ASN A 44 -6.92 -1.60 7.23
C ASN A 44 -6.88 -2.16 5.80
N PRO A 45 -6.39 -3.40 5.59
CA PRO A 45 -6.33 -4.01 4.27
C PRO A 45 -7.71 -4.35 3.67
N PHE A 46 -8.76 -4.38 4.50
CA PHE A 46 -10.13 -4.63 4.05
C PHE A 46 -10.88 -3.37 3.64
N ASP A 47 -10.37 -2.18 4.00
CA ASP A 47 -10.99 -0.93 3.58
C ASP A 47 -10.63 -0.64 2.13
N ILE A 48 -11.62 -0.14 1.39
CA ILE A 48 -11.44 0.18 -0.03
C ILE A 48 -10.36 1.25 -0.14
N ALA A 49 -9.30 0.95 -0.90
CA ALA A 49 -8.27 1.92 -1.17
C ALA A 49 -8.83 3.04 -2.05
N ASP A 50 -8.54 4.29 -1.67
CA ASP A 50 -8.94 5.52 -2.38
C ASP A 50 -8.26 5.69 -3.76
N THR A 51 -7.77 4.62 -4.40
CA THR A 51 -6.83 4.67 -5.52
C THR A 51 -7.46 4.85 -6.89
N GLY A 52 -8.79 4.72 -7.03
CA GLY A 52 -9.48 4.89 -8.32
C GLY A 52 -10.76 5.71 -8.29
N PHE A 53 -11.52 5.66 -7.20
CA PHE A 53 -12.88 6.25 -7.16
C PHE A 53 -12.92 7.65 -6.53
N ILE A 54 -12.12 7.87 -5.49
CA ILE A 54 -12.04 9.14 -4.78
C ILE A 54 -10.89 9.95 -5.37
N LYS A 55 -11.24 11.02 -6.09
CA LYS A 55 -10.28 11.96 -6.69
C LYS A 55 -9.97 13.07 -5.69
N GLN A 56 -8.69 13.26 -5.40
CA GLN A 56 -8.22 14.34 -4.54
C GLN A 56 -7.67 15.48 -5.39
N LYS A 57 -8.04 16.71 -5.04
CA LYS A 57 -7.51 17.92 -5.65
C LYS A 57 -7.09 18.88 -4.54
N ILE A 58 -5.93 19.51 -4.73
CA ILE A 58 -5.45 20.58 -3.85
C ILE A 58 -5.80 21.90 -4.53
N GLU A 59 -6.53 22.76 -3.83
CA GLU A 59 -6.95 24.07 -4.31
C GLU A 59 -6.34 25.17 -3.43
N TYR A 60 -5.73 26.18 -4.04
CA TYR A 60 -5.10 27.29 -3.34
C TYR A 60 -6.08 28.46 -3.23
N ASP A 61 -6.20 29.04 -2.03
CA ASP A 61 -6.92 30.29 -1.79
C ASP A 61 -5.94 31.45 -1.54
N PRO A 62 -5.86 32.44 -2.45
CA PRO A 62 -4.94 33.58 -2.31
C PRO A 62 -5.33 34.55 -1.18
N LYS A 63 -6.59 34.55 -0.71
CA LYS A 63 -7.01 35.47 0.35
C LYS A 63 -6.49 35.06 1.72
N THR A 64 -6.50 33.74 1.96
CA THR A 64 -6.12 33.14 3.23
C THR A 64 -4.73 32.51 3.20
N ASN A 65 -4.04 32.55 2.04
CA ASN A 65 -2.77 31.84 1.80
C ASN A 65 -2.81 30.37 2.23
N SER A 66 -3.97 29.74 2.07
CA SER A 66 -4.24 28.38 2.55
C SER A 66 -4.50 27.45 1.38
N TYR A 67 -4.15 26.18 1.57
CA TYR A 67 -4.36 25.10 0.62
C TYR A 67 -5.46 24.19 1.12
N PHE A 68 -6.40 23.83 0.27
CA PHE A 68 -7.53 22.97 0.62
C PHE A 68 -7.43 21.62 -0.09
N ILE A 69 -7.46 20.53 0.68
CA ILE A 69 -7.58 19.18 0.14
C ILE A 69 -9.07 18.89 -0.07
N VAL A 70 -9.51 18.83 -1.32
CA VAL A 70 -10.88 18.51 -1.71
C VAL A 70 -10.95 17.08 -2.25
N GLU A 71 -11.78 16.25 -1.62
CA GLU A 71 -12.02 14.87 -2.05
C GLU A 71 -13.36 14.81 -2.79
N LYS A 72 -13.35 14.33 -4.04
CA LYS A 72 -14.54 14.21 -4.90
C LYS A 72 -14.76 12.76 -5.33
N ILE A 73 -16.02 12.35 -5.36
CA ILE A 73 -16.48 11.11 -5.97
C ILE A 73 -17.29 11.49 -7.20
N GLY A 74 -16.79 11.16 -8.40
CA GLY A 74 -17.38 11.65 -9.64
C GLY A 74 -17.41 13.19 -9.68
N ASN A 75 -18.60 13.77 -9.52
CA ASN A 75 -18.83 15.22 -9.52
C ASN A 75 -19.22 15.78 -8.13
N THR A 76 -19.42 14.94 -7.13
CA THR A 76 -19.85 15.37 -5.79
C THR A 76 -18.67 15.43 -4.82
N VAL A 77 -18.68 16.43 -3.94
CA VAL A 77 -17.69 16.53 -2.86
C VAL A 77 -18.03 15.47 -1.81
N TYR A 78 -17.09 14.59 -1.53
CA TYR A 78 -17.31 13.43 -0.67
C TYR A 78 -17.24 13.81 0.82
N ARG A 79 -16.28 14.67 1.20
CA ARG A 79 -16.06 15.09 2.60
C ARG A 79 -15.69 16.56 2.70
N LYS A 80 -15.76 17.09 3.92
CA LYS A 80 -15.33 18.47 4.23
C LYS A 80 -13.85 18.64 3.86
N PRO A 81 -13.48 19.69 3.12
CA PRO A 81 -12.10 19.95 2.79
C PRO A 81 -11.25 20.21 4.04
N THR A 82 -10.01 19.73 4.02
CA THR A 82 -9.02 20.06 5.05
C THR A 82 -8.20 21.26 4.59
N SER A 83 -8.08 22.28 5.44
CA SER A 83 -7.21 23.43 5.23
C SER A 83 -5.79 23.12 5.70
N LEU A 84 -4.80 23.51 4.90
CA LEU A 84 -3.38 23.39 5.17
C LEU A 84 -2.73 24.76 5.01
N THR A 85 -1.74 25.05 5.85
CA THR A 85 -0.84 26.18 5.61
C THR A 85 0.15 25.85 4.49
N PHE A 86 0.82 26.87 3.93
CA PHE A 86 1.89 26.67 2.94
C PHE A 86 2.97 25.68 3.43
N GLU A 87 3.46 25.87 4.66
CA GLU A 87 4.50 25.00 5.24
C GLU A 87 4.04 23.54 5.34
N GLN A 88 2.79 23.32 5.75
CA GLN A 88 2.22 21.97 5.85
C GLN A 88 2.07 21.33 4.47
N TYR A 89 1.62 22.09 3.48
CA TYR A 89 1.54 21.63 2.10
C TYR A 89 2.92 21.27 1.54
N TYR A 90 3.92 22.14 1.76
CA TYR A 90 5.28 21.90 1.29
C TYR A 90 5.91 20.66 1.93
N ALA A 91 5.77 20.51 3.25
CA ALA A 91 6.22 19.31 3.97
C ALA A 91 5.52 18.04 3.47
N LEU A 92 4.21 18.11 3.22
CA LEU A 92 3.45 17.00 2.65
C LEU A 92 3.98 16.61 1.27
N GLN A 93 4.19 17.59 0.38
CA GLN A 93 4.69 17.35 -0.97
C GLN A 93 6.09 16.73 -0.95
N ASN A 94 6.97 17.22 -0.07
CA ASN A 94 8.32 16.67 0.09
C ASN A 94 8.28 15.19 0.49
N LYS A 95 7.44 14.84 1.46
CA LYS A 95 7.25 13.45 1.89
C LYS A 95 6.77 12.57 0.73
N LEU A 96 5.78 13.03 -0.04
CA LEU A 96 5.27 12.27 -1.19
C LEU A 96 6.34 12.06 -2.27
N ASN A 97 7.16 13.08 -2.52
CA ASN A 97 8.26 13.01 -3.49
C ASN A 97 9.35 12.04 -3.02
N GLU A 98 9.68 12.05 -1.72
CA GLU A 98 10.64 11.13 -1.12
C GLU A 98 10.16 9.68 -1.24
N ASP A 99 8.91 9.40 -0.85
CA ASP A 99 8.29 8.07 -0.96
C ASP A 99 8.29 7.58 -2.43
N ALA A 100 7.97 8.46 -3.38
CA ALA A 100 7.99 8.15 -4.81
C ALA A 100 9.41 7.84 -5.31
N TYR A 101 10.40 8.64 -4.91
CA TYR A 101 11.80 8.45 -5.27
C TYR A 101 12.33 7.10 -4.78
N PHE A 102 12.10 6.75 -3.51
CA PHE A 102 12.56 5.47 -2.97
C PHE A 102 11.83 4.29 -3.61
N LYS A 103 10.55 4.42 -3.96
CA LYS A 103 9.81 3.41 -4.71
C LYS A 103 10.40 3.18 -6.10
N GLU A 104 10.70 4.26 -6.83
CA GLU A 104 11.34 4.17 -8.15
C GLU A 104 12.73 3.51 -8.06
N ARG A 105 13.53 3.95 -7.10
CA ARG A 105 14.85 3.38 -6.82
C ARG A 105 14.77 1.88 -6.49
N ALA A 106 13.84 1.49 -5.63
CA ALA A 106 13.64 0.08 -5.27
C ALA A 106 13.20 -0.77 -6.47
N ASN A 107 12.33 -0.23 -7.33
CA ASN A 107 11.92 -0.89 -8.57
C ASN A 107 13.09 -1.08 -9.53
N ALA A 108 13.94 -0.06 -9.70
CA ALA A 108 15.14 -0.13 -10.53
C ALA A 108 16.13 -1.20 -10.03
N LEU A 109 16.36 -1.24 -8.71
CA LEU A 109 17.20 -2.28 -8.10
C LEU A 109 16.60 -3.67 -8.24
N THR A 110 15.28 -3.80 -8.09
CA THR A 110 14.57 -5.07 -8.27
C THR A 110 14.71 -5.56 -9.71
N LEU A 111 14.54 -4.66 -10.69
CA LEU A 111 14.69 -4.97 -12.12
C LEU A 111 16.12 -5.42 -12.45
N LEU A 112 17.14 -4.78 -11.88
CA LEU A 112 18.53 -5.14 -12.11
C LEU A 112 18.89 -6.50 -11.49
N ASN A 113 18.36 -6.80 -10.30
CA ASN A 113 18.60 -8.06 -9.60
C ASN A 113 17.69 -9.21 -10.08
N GLN A 114 16.65 -8.91 -10.86
CA GLN A 114 15.76 -9.93 -11.41
C GLN A 114 16.53 -10.77 -12.44
N LYS A 115 16.91 -11.99 -12.07
CA LYS A 115 17.43 -12.99 -13.01
C LYS A 115 16.34 -13.32 -14.04
N LYS A 116 16.35 -12.64 -15.19
CA LYS A 116 15.57 -13.07 -16.35
C LYS A 116 15.99 -14.49 -16.70
N GLN A 117 15.03 -15.41 -16.83
CA GLN A 117 15.26 -16.75 -17.39
C GLN A 117 15.73 -16.56 -18.83
N ARG A 118 17.05 -16.56 -19.04
CA ARG A 118 17.65 -16.50 -20.37
C ARG A 118 17.59 -17.91 -20.95
N PRO A 119 17.11 -18.10 -22.20
CA PRO A 119 17.24 -19.39 -22.85
C PRO A 119 18.72 -19.78 -22.86
N LYS A 120 19.00 -21.06 -22.66
CA LYS A 120 20.37 -21.57 -22.73
C LYS A 120 20.89 -21.31 -24.15
N LEU A 121 22.01 -20.59 -24.25
CA LEU A 121 22.71 -20.44 -25.52
C LEU A 121 23.16 -21.83 -25.95
N THR A 122 22.52 -22.37 -26.99
CA THR A 122 22.94 -23.62 -27.61
C THR A 122 23.75 -23.25 -28.83
N VAL A 123 25.05 -23.53 -28.78
CA VAL A 123 25.92 -23.36 -29.95
C VAL A 123 25.79 -24.64 -30.77
N TYR A 124 25.28 -24.52 -32.00
CA TYR A 124 25.31 -25.62 -32.94
C TYR A 124 26.71 -25.72 -33.52
N ASN A 125 27.45 -26.77 -33.17
CA ASN A 125 28.85 -26.98 -33.55
C ASN A 125 29.07 -26.77 -35.07
N SER A 126 28.13 -27.15 -35.93
CA SER A 126 28.27 -26.98 -37.39
C SER A 126 28.27 -25.53 -37.90
N LEU A 127 27.55 -24.62 -37.24
CA LEU A 127 27.55 -23.18 -37.61
C LEU A 127 28.76 -22.47 -37.02
N PHE A 128 29.14 -22.82 -35.79
CA PHE A 128 30.32 -22.27 -35.14
C PHE A 128 31.60 -22.65 -35.89
N ASP A 129 31.74 -23.93 -36.25
CA ASP A 129 32.87 -24.44 -37.03
C ASP A 129 33.00 -23.73 -38.39
N ARG A 130 31.87 -23.38 -39.03
CA ARG A 130 31.85 -22.70 -40.35
C ARG A 130 32.20 -21.22 -40.26
N ILE A 131 31.78 -20.53 -39.20
CA ILE A 131 32.02 -19.09 -39.03
C ILE A 131 33.45 -18.84 -38.53
N PHE A 132 33.99 -19.72 -37.68
CA PHE A 132 35.28 -19.50 -37.01
C PHE A 132 36.40 -20.44 -37.46
N GLY A 133 36.13 -21.42 -38.33
CA GLY A 133 37.17 -22.28 -38.91
C GLY A 133 37.93 -23.14 -37.88
N ALA A 134 37.34 -23.42 -36.72
CA ALA A 134 38.01 -24.07 -35.58
C ALA A 134 38.33 -25.57 -35.78
N LYS A 135 38.33 -26.06 -37.02
CA LYS A 135 38.56 -27.46 -37.37
C LYS A 135 39.89 -27.71 -38.05
N ASP A 136 40.95 -27.03 -37.59
CA ASP A 136 42.31 -27.44 -37.88
C ASP A 136 43.06 -27.52 -36.54
N ASP A 137 43.19 -28.77 -36.06
CA ASP A 137 44.30 -29.25 -35.22
C ASP A 137 44.32 -28.92 -33.71
N GLY A 138 43.34 -29.44 -32.96
CA GLY A 138 43.50 -29.60 -31.51
C GLY A 138 42.20 -29.90 -30.78
N LYS A 139 42.02 -31.16 -30.37
CA LYS A 139 40.84 -31.70 -29.65
C LYS A 139 40.26 -30.71 -28.62
N LEU A 140 38.99 -30.36 -28.80
CA LEU A 140 38.17 -29.75 -27.76
C LEU A 140 36.94 -30.64 -27.52
N ASP A 141 36.97 -31.42 -26.45
CA ASP A 141 35.88 -32.32 -26.07
C ASP A 141 34.70 -31.49 -25.53
N THR A 142 33.78 -31.08 -26.42
CA THR A 142 32.52 -30.43 -26.02
C THR A 142 31.45 -31.47 -25.69
N SER A 143 31.76 -32.39 -24.79
CA SER A 143 30.75 -33.15 -24.05
C SER A 143 31.19 -33.26 -22.60
N THR A 144 30.99 -32.20 -21.81
CA THR A 144 31.04 -32.32 -20.35
C THR A 144 29.83 -33.14 -19.89
N THR A 145 30.00 -34.45 -19.92
CA THR A 145 29.21 -35.44 -19.18
C THR A 145 29.39 -35.19 -17.68
N LYS A 146 28.27 -34.99 -16.99
CA LYS A 146 28.16 -34.81 -15.54
C LYS A 146 28.89 -35.94 -14.77
N PRO A 147 29.88 -35.67 -13.91
CA PRO A 147 30.43 -36.71 -13.03
C PRO A 147 29.39 -37.10 -11.97
N GLY A 148 29.19 -38.41 -11.82
CA GLY A 148 28.23 -39.03 -10.91
C GLY A 148 28.48 -38.67 -9.45
N LYS A 149 27.39 -38.35 -8.74
CA LYS A 149 27.36 -38.20 -7.28
C LYS A 149 27.49 -39.59 -6.68
N LYS A 150 28.64 -39.94 -6.10
CA LYS A 150 28.76 -41.14 -5.25
C LYS A 150 28.16 -40.80 -3.89
N ASN A 151 27.04 -41.43 -3.58
CA ASN A 151 26.44 -41.36 -2.25
C ASN A 151 27.20 -42.37 -1.39
N ASN A 152 28.00 -41.90 -0.44
CA ASN A 152 28.42 -42.73 0.69
C ASN A 152 27.20 -42.93 1.58
N ALA A 153 26.50 -44.04 1.38
CA ALA A 153 25.56 -44.55 2.37
C ALA A 153 26.40 -45.20 3.49
N LEU A 154 26.50 -44.53 4.65
CA LEU A 154 26.84 -45.22 5.88
C LEU A 154 25.62 -46.06 6.27
N ASN A 155 25.78 -47.37 6.11
CA ASN A 155 24.85 -48.40 6.47
C ASN A 155 24.73 -48.45 8.01
N ILE A 156 23.58 -48.09 8.56
CA ILE A 156 23.22 -48.43 9.94
C ILE A 156 21.99 -49.32 9.83
N ASP A 157 22.24 -50.62 9.86
CA ASP A 157 21.22 -51.64 9.95
C ASP A 157 20.50 -51.55 11.31
N ILE A 158 19.18 -51.53 11.21
CA ILE A 158 18.22 -51.56 12.31
C ILE A 158 18.01 -53.02 12.72
N LYS A 159 17.84 -53.29 14.01
CA LYS A 159 17.06 -54.45 14.49
C LYS A 159 16.33 -54.11 15.79
N PRO A 160 15.24 -54.84 16.06
CA PRO A 160 13.86 -54.34 16.11
C PRO A 160 13.53 -53.45 17.30
#